data_AF-A0A536RES5-F1
#
_entry.id   AF-A0A536RES5-F1
#
_cell.length_a   1.000
_cell.length_b   1.000
_cell.length_c   1.000
_cell.angle_alpha   90.00
_cell.angle_beta   90.00
_cell.angle_gamma   90.00
#
_symmetry.space_group_name_H-M   'P 1'
#
loop_
_entity.id
_entity.type
_entity.pdbx_description
1 polymer ?
#
loop_
_entity_poly.entity_id
_entity_poly.type
_entity_poly.pdbx_seq_one_letter_code
_entity_poly.pdbx_strand_id
1 'polypeptide(L)' 'MDDDDVTAEIARQTVRAWPDLALGTKTARPKAWGALAAQGVIALREHLGRAPSDAERRALWSALWSAARKEPGSDR' A
#
# COMPACT_ATOMS: atom_id res chain seq x y z
N MET A 1 -2.70 18.22 -5.78
CA MET A 1 -2.29 16.91 -5.26
C MET A 1 -1.16 16.47 -6.16
N ASP A 2 0.04 16.43 -5.61
CA ASP A 2 1.21 15.89 -6.30
C ASP A 2 1.09 14.36 -6.40
N ASP A 3 1.82 13.72 -7.31
CA ASP A 3 1.78 12.26 -7.49
C ASP A 3 2.11 11.49 -6.19
N ASP A 4 2.91 12.09 -5.30
CA ASP A 4 3.20 11.57 -3.96
C ASP A 4 1.97 11.56 -3.04
N ASP A 5 1.08 12.57 -3.11
CA ASP A 5 -0.16 12.63 -2.33
C ASP A 5 -1.14 11.53 -2.76
N VAL A 6 -1.26 11.32 -4.08
CA VAL A 6 -2.12 10.27 -4.65
C VAL A 6 -1.62 8.90 -4.23
N THR A 7 -0.31 8.70 -4.29
CA THR A 7 0.35 7.45 -3.90
C THR A 7 0.14 7.15 -2.41
N ALA A 8 0.26 8.15 -1.54
CA ALA A 8 0.01 8.02 -0.10
C ALA A 8 -1.46 7.75 0.23
N GLU A 9 -2.39 8.33 -0.52
CA GLU A 9 -3.82 8.06 -0.37
C GLU A 9 -4.17 6.63 -0.79
N ILE A 10 -3.71 6.19 -1.96
CA ILE A 10 -3.95 4.81 -2.44
C ILE A 10 -3.32 3.78 -1.49
N ALA A 11 -2.14 4.06 -0.94
CA ALA A 11 -1.54 3.19 0.06
C ALA A 11 -2.43 3.04 1.32
N ARG A 12 -2.98 4.14 1.84
CA ARG A 12 -3.88 4.11 3.00
C ARG A 12 -5.18 3.36 2.69
N GLN A 13 -5.78 3.62 1.53
CA GLN A 13 -6.99 2.90 1.11
C GLN A 13 -6.72 1.39 0.95
N THR A 14 -5.58 1.01 0.40
CA THR A 14 -5.18 -0.40 0.23
C THR A 14 -5.02 -1.09 1.59
N VAL A 15 -4.34 -0.46 2.54
CA VAL A 15 -4.16 -0.99 3.90
C VAL A 15 -5.51 -1.17 4.63
N ARG A 16 -6.42 -0.20 4.47
CA ARG A 16 -7.77 -0.27 5.05
C ARG A 16 -8.67 -1.31 4.39
N ALA A 17 -8.55 -1.51 3.08
CA ALA A 17 -9.28 -2.53 2.35
C ALA A 17 -8.77 -3.95 2.64
N TRP A 18 -7.49 -4.10 3.00
CA TRP A 18 -6.85 -5.39 3.24
C TRP A 18 -6.14 -5.45 4.61
N PRO A 19 -6.88 -5.33 5.72
CA PRO A 19 -6.29 -5.29 7.06
C PRO A 19 -5.52 -6.58 7.42
N ASP A 20 -5.97 -7.74 6.94
CA ASP A 20 -5.27 -9.03 7.13
C ASP A 20 -3.88 -9.05 6.46
N LEU A 21 -3.76 -8.44 5.29
CA LEU A 21 -2.49 -8.36 4.56
C LEU A 21 -1.57 -7.30 5.18
N ALA A 22 -2.13 -6.20 5.68
CA ALA A 22 -1.38 -5.20 6.44
C ALA A 22 -0.83 -5.78 7.75
N LEU A 23 -1.66 -6.51 8.51
CA LEU A 23 -1.23 -7.22 9.71
C LEU A 23 -0.18 -8.29 9.36
N GLY A 24 -0.42 -9.09 8.32
CA GLY A 24 0.55 -10.07 7.85
C GLY A 24 1.88 -9.44 7.42
N THR A 25 1.86 -8.25 6.84
CA THR A 25 3.08 -7.48 6.51
C THR A 25 3.82 -7.08 7.78
N LYS A 26 3.10 -6.58 8.79
CA LYS A 26 3.66 -6.20 10.09
C LYS A 26 4.24 -7.40 10.86
N THR A 27 3.59 -8.55 10.81
CA THR A 27 4.04 -9.78 11.49
C THR A 27 5.02 -10.61 10.66
N ALA A 28 5.56 -10.07 9.56
CA ALA A 28 6.46 -10.76 8.63
C ALA A 28 5.92 -12.10 8.09
N ARG A 29 4.59 -12.21 7.93
CA ARG A 29 3.94 -13.38 7.33
C ARG A 29 4.40 -13.52 5.87
N PRO A 30 4.87 -14.70 5.45
CA PRO A 30 5.23 -14.95 4.07
C PRO A 30 4.08 -14.60 3.12
N LYS A 31 4.39 -13.99 1.97
CA LYS A 31 3.44 -13.59 0.90
C LYS A 31 2.47 -12.45 1.25
N ALA A 32 2.34 -12.04 2.52
CA ALA A 32 1.42 -10.96 2.88
C ALA A 32 1.84 -9.61 2.28
N TRP A 33 3.12 -9.26 2.38
CA TRP A 33 3.68 -8.05 1.77
C TRP A 33 3.53 -8.05 0.24
N GLY A 34 3.89 -9.15 -0.41
CA GLY A 34 3.79 -9.27 -1.87
C GLY A 34 2.35 -9.12 -2.37
N ALA A 35 1.38 -9.69 -1.64
CA ALA A 35 -0.04 -9.52 -1.94
C ALA A 35 -0.50 -8.07 -1.73
N LEU A 36 -0.12 -7.43 -0.62
CA LEU A 36 -0.47 -6.04 -0.34
C LEU A 36 0.10 -5.08 -1.38
N ALA A 37 1.37 -5.25 -1.73
CA ALA A 37 2.05 -4.47 -2.76
C ALA A 37 1.39 -4.64 -4.14
N ALA A 38 0.98 -5.86 -4.50
CA ALA A 38 0.25 -6.11 -5.74
C ALA A 38 -1.11 -5.39 -5.76
N GLN A 39 -1.87 -5.43 -4.66
CA GLN A 39 -3.16 -4.73 -4.56
C GLN A 39 -3.00 -3.22 -4.72
N GLY A 40 -2.01 -2.62 -4.05
CA GLY A 40 -1.75 -1.19 -4.19
C GLY A 40 -1.36 -0.79 -5.62
N VAL A 41 -0.55 -1.61 -6.30
CA VAL A 41 -0.13 -1.33 -7.69
C VAL A 41 -1.31 -1.44 -8.65
N ILE A 42 -2.24 -2.37 -8.42
CA ILE A 42 -3.49 -2.47 -9.20
C ILE A 42 -4.33 -1.21 -9.01
N ALA A 43 -4.56 -0.79 -7.76
CA ALA A 43 -5.33 0.41 -7.46
C ALA A 43 -4.70 1.67 -8.07
N LEU A 44 -3.38 1.81 -7.99
CA LEU A 44 -2.65 2.93 -8.61
C LEU A 44 -2.76 2.91 -10.13
N ARG A 45 -2.68 1.73 -10.75
CA ARG A 45 -2.86 1.57 -12.20
C ARG A 45 -4.27 1.95 -12.63
N GLU A 46 -5.30 1.54 -11.88
CA GLU A 46 -6.69 1.89 -12.15
C GLU A 46 -6.91 3.40 -12.02
N HIS A 47 -6.32 4.04 -11.01
CA HIS A 47 -6.41 5.47 -10.81
C HIS A 47 -5.71 6.28 -11.92
N LEU A 48 -4.51 5.87 -12.32
CA LEU A 48 -3.74 6.56 -13.37
C LEU A 48 -4.25 6.26 -14.78
N GLY A 49 -5.04 5.20 -14.98
CA GLY A 49 -5.42 4.69 -16.30
C GLY A 49 -4.25 4.18 -17.15
N ARG A 50 -3.04 4.11 -16.57
CA ARG A 50 -1.79 3.64 -17.20
C ARG A 50 -0.97 2.80 -16.23
N ALA A 51 0.03 2.09 -16.73
CA ALA A 51 0.97 1.41 -15.87
C ALA A 51 1.81 2.43 -15.06
N PRO A 52 1.94 2.26 -13.73
CA PRO A 52 2.83 3.09 -12.92
C PRO A 52 4.30 2.77 -13.24
N SER A 53 5.10 3.83 -13.30
CA SER A 53 6.55 3.82 -13.46
C SER A 53 7.24 3.19 -12.27
N ASP A 54 8.53 2.86 -12.39
CA ASP A 54 9.31 2.32 -11.28
C ASP A 54 9.34 3.29 -10.09
N ALA A 55 9.48 4.59 -10.35
CA ALA A 55 9.49 5.62 -9.31
C ALA A 55 8.18 5.65 -8.53
N GLU A 56 7.04 5.67 -9.23
CA GLU A 56 5.70 5.64 -8.63
C GLU A 56 5.46 4.35 -7.83
N ARG A 57 5.89 3.19 -8.35
CA ARG A 57 5.81 1.92 -7.60
C ARG A 57 6.64 1.96 -6.33
N ARG A 58 7.85 2.52 -6.38
CA ARG A 58 8.74 2.61 -5.22
C ARG A 58 8.19 3.55 -4.15
N ALA A 59 7.64 4.69 -4.58
CA ALA A 59 6.92 5.61 -3.70
C ALA A 59 5.72 4.90 -3.05
N LEU A 60 4.93 4.16 -3.84
CA LEU A 60 3.78 3.40 -3.36
C LEU A 60 4.18 2.32 -2.35
N TRP A 61 5.24 1.56 -2.61
CA TRP A 61 5.74 0.57 -1.67
C TRP A 61 6.22 1.21 -0.37
N SER A 62 6.94 2.33 -0.44
CA SER A 62 7.34 3.08 0.75
C SER A 62 6.13 3.54 1.56
N ALA A 63 5.11 4.08 0.89
CA ALA A 63 3.87 4.52 1.51
C ALA A 63 3.07 3.36 2.13
N LEU A 64 2.92 2.24 1.42
CA LEU A 64 2.26 1.01 1.91
C LEU A 64 2.97 0.46 3.14
N TRP A 65 4.30 0.41 3.11
CA TRP A 65 5.11 -0.06 4.23
C TRP A 65 4.93 0.82 5.47
N SER A 66 4.95 2.14 5.28
CA SER A 66 4.70 3.11 6.35
C SER A 66 3.28 2.99 6.90
N ALA A 67 2.27 2.87 6.02
CA ALA A 67 0.87 2.75 6.39
C ALA A 67 0.57 1.42 7.13
N ALA A 68 1.05 0.28 6.64
CA ALA A 68 0.86 -1.03 7.28
C ALA A 68 1.57 -1.15 8.65
N ARG A 69 2.58 -0.32 8.91
CA ARG A 69 3.23 -0.23 10.23
C ARG A 69 2.50 0.73 11.17
N LYS A 70 1.89 1.79 10.63
CA LYS A 70 1.07 2.75 11.39
C LYS A 70 -0.31 2.19 11.76
N GLU A 71 -0.92 1.36 10.90
CA GLU A 71 -2.17 0.63 11.15
C GLU A 71 -1.92 -0.86 10.83
N PRO A 72 -1.94 -1.79 11.81
CA PRO A 72 -3.12 -2.07 12.63
C PRO A 72 -2.79 -2.24 14.13
N GLY A 73 -3.57 -1.58 15.00
CA GLY A 73 -3.49 -1.73 16.45
C GLY A 73 -3.16 -0.48 17.27
N SER A 74 -3.45 0.73 16.79
CA SER A 74 -3.59 1.88 17.71
C SER A 74 -5.04 1.92 18.22
N ASP A 75 -5.43 0.86 18.94
CA ASP A 75 -6.34 0.87 20.09
C ASP A 75 -6.48 -0.57 20.61
N ARG A 76 -5.62 -0.95 21.56
CA ARG A 76 -6.01 -1.69 22.78
C ARG A 76 -4.87 -1.75 23.78
#